data_AF-A0AAD7Z8M5-F1
#
_entry.id   AF-A0AAD7Z8M5-F1
#
_cell.length_a   1.000
_cell.length_b   1.000
_cell.length_c   1.000
_cell.angle_alpha   90.00
_cell.angle_beta   90.00
_cell.angle_gamma   90.00
#
_symmetry.space_group_name_H-M   'P 1'
#
loop_
_entity.id
_entity.type
_entity.pdbx_description
1 polymer ?
#
loop_
_entity_poly.entity_id
_entity_poly.type
_entity_poly.pdbx_seq_one_letter_code
_entity_poly.pdbx_strand_id
1 'polypeptide(L)'
;IEICRKSLMELQNKIREFKRTNDESFQRLSEEESILTDEIMFLESKTDEWNQPINNSVLKPVVKSISKSYISNTDNTRKEILEFQKFLQDHGGHTGGWSEEDHLLFLRLRNKSKGKITFLSLLRQHFPDISADAMLLHEEWYQQYENLKEKQREAIKDWKATKMVNTCAQTTDIKQKKVESKEDAEKKKQKILEWKRTLQLKKELENKKHWEEKQKELEREKKRREIQELKKAEVERYKEDKLNEQHTKMVLKQMKELQELEQRAAQANTLLKGFR
;
A
#
# COMPACT_ATOMS: atom_id res chain seq x y z
N ILE A 1 61.66 -20.86 11.72
CA ILE A 1 60.79 -21.67 10.84
C ILE A 1 59.47 -22.01 11.55
N GLU A 2 59.50 -22.57 12.77
CA GLU A 2 58.30 -22.84 13.59
C GLU A 2 57.37 -21.64 13.83
N ILE A 3 57.93 -20.46 14.11
CA ILE A 3 57.16 -19.23 14.40
C ILE A 3 56.37 -18.77 13.17
N CYS A 4 57.02 -18.76 11.99
CA CYS A 4 56.36 -18.42 10.73
C CYS A 4 55.26 -19.42 10.38
N ARG A 5 55.47 -20.72 10.66
CA ARG A 5 54.48 -21.77 10.43
C ARG A 5 53.25 -21.61 11.33
N LYS A 6 53.43 -21.28 12.60
CA LYS A 6 52.33 -20.98 13.53
C LYS A 6 51.54 -19.75 13.08
N SER A 7 52.22 -18.66 12.73
CA SER A 7 51.56 -17.43 12.25
C SER A 7 50.78 -17.64 10.95
N LEU A 8 51.31 -18.44 10.01
CA LEU A 8 50.61 -18.80 8.78
C LEU A 8 49.38 -19.67 9.06
N MET A 9 49.46 -20.59 10.03
CA MET A 9 48.33 -21.43 10.44
C MET A 9 47.23 -20.61 11.15
N GLU A 10 47.61 -19.65 11.99
CA GLU A 10 46.68 -18.69 12.60
C GLU A 10 45.99 -17.81 11.56
N LEU A 11 46.74 -17.29 10.57
CA LEU A 11 46.16 -16.53 9.46
C LEU A 11 45.19 -17.39 8.65
N GLN A 12 45.54 -18.64 8.35
CA GLN A 12 44.67 -19.55 7.63
C GLN A 12 43.38 -19.86 8.42
N ASN A 13 43.48 -20.02 9.74
CA ASN A 13 42.32 -20.22 10.60
C ASN A 13 41.44 -18.97 10.64
N LYS A 14 42.02 -17.77 10.79
CA LYS A 14 41.28 -16.50 10.73
C LYS A 14 40.58 -16.30 9.39
N ILE A 15 41.22 -16.65 8.28
CA ILE A 15 40.59 -16.59 6.95
C ILE A 15 39.42 -17.58 6.85
N ARG A 16 39.56 -18.78 7.42
CA ARG A 16 38.49 -19.80 7.42
C ARG A 16 37.31 -19.36 8.28
N GLU A 17 37.58 -18.84 9.47
CA GLU A 17 36.57 -18.27 10.36
C GLU A 17 35.87 -17.08 9.72
N PHE A 18 36.62 -16.14 9.14
CA PHE A 18 36.05 -15.00 8.42
C PHE A 18 35.13 -15.43 7.27
N LYS A 19 35.56 -16.40 6.45
CA LYS A 19 34.73 -16.96 5.38
C LYS A 19 33.44 -17.57 5.94
N ARG A 20 33.55 -18.39 6.99
CA ARG A 20 32.40 -19.02 7.63
C ARG A 20 31.42 -17.99 8.17
N THR A 21 31.89 -16.99 8.91
CA THR A 21 31.03 -15.93 9.45
C THR A 21 30.40 -15.11 8.34
N ASN A 22 31.13 -14.85 7.25
CA ASN A 22 30.59 -14.14 6.10
C ASN A 22 29.50 -14.95 5.39
N ASP A 23 29.70 -16.26 5.21
CA ASP A 23 28.72 -17.15 4.59
C ASP A 23 27.45 -17.29 5.47
N GLU A 24 27.62 -17.43 6.79
CA GLU A 24 26.53 -17.44 7.76
C GLU A 24 25.74 -16.11 7.75
N SER A 25 26.44 -14.97 7.69
CA SER A 25 25.79 -13.65 7.59
C SER A 25 25.08 -13.46 6.26
N PHE A 26 25.65 -13.93 5.16
CA PHE A 26 25.04 -13.86 3.84
C PHE A 26 23.77 -14.72 3.78
N GLN A 27 23.82 -15.94 4.30
CA GLN A 27 22.65 -16.82 4.35
C GLN A 27 21.52 -16.21 5.16
N ARG A 28 21.83 -15.67 6.35
CA ARG A 28 20.83 -14.97 7.17
C ARG A 28 20.19 -13.80 6.43
N LEU A 29 21.00 -12.94 5.79
CA LEU A 29 20.48 -11.80 5.03
C LEU A 29 19.63 -12.25 3.84
N SER A 30 19.99 -13.35 3.17
CA SER A 30 19.21 -13.90 2.07
C SER A 30 17.86 -14.47 2.54
N GLU A 31 17.81 -15.08 3.72
CA GLU A 31 16.57 -15.54 4.35
C GLU A 31 15.68 -14.35 4.75
N GLU A 32 16.26 -13.32 5.36
CA GLU A 32 15.55 -12.07 5.70
C GLU A 32 14.99 -11.37 4.45
N GLU A 33 15.79 -11.27 3.38
CA GLU A 33 15.35 -10.71 2.10
C GLU A 33 14.16 -11.48 1.51
N SER A 34 14.20 -12.82 1.58
CA SER A 34 13.09 -13.68 1.12
C SER A 34 11.81 -13.40 1.92
N ILE A 35 11.91 -13.36 3.26
CA ILE A 35 10.75 -13.13 4.13
C ILE A 35 10.14 -11.75 3.87
N LEU A 36 10.96 -10.71 3.75
CA LEU A 36 10.48 -9.35 3.47
C LEU A 36 9.86 -9.25 2.07
N THR A 37 10.38 -9.97 1.09
CA THR A 37 9.80 -10.02 -0.25
C THR A 37 8.41 -10.66 -0.22
N ASP A 38 8.25 -11.78 0.51
CA ASP A 38 6.96 -12.43 0.68
C ASP A 38 5.95 -11.53 1.41
N GLU A 39 6.40 -10.78 2.42
CA GLU A 39 5.56 -9.81 3.14
C GLU A 39 5.12 -8.66 2.23
N ILE A 40 6.02 -8.12 1.40
CA ILE A 40 5.68 -7.09 0.40
C ILE A 40 4.64 -7.63 -0.57
N MET A 41 4.85 -8.83 -1.13
CA MET A 41 3.89 -9.45 -2.06
C MET A 41 2.52 -9.65 -1.41
N PHE A 42 2.47 -10.06 -0.15
CA PHE A 42 1.22 -10.18 0.60
C PHE A 42 0.52 -8.82 0.79
N LEU A 43 1.26 -7.78 1.16
CA LEU A 43 0.72 -6.43 1.34
C LEU A 43 0.26 -5.81 0.02
N GLU A 44 0.97 -6.05 -1.08
CA GLU A 44 0.58 -5.65 -2.43
C GLU A 44 -0.74 -6.32 -2.83
N SER A 45 -0.86 -7.63 -2.61
CA SER A 45 -2.10 -8.38 -2.87
C SER A 45 -3.28 -7.84 -2.05
N LYS A 46 -3.06 -7.51 -0.77
CA LYS A 46 -4.08 -6.92 0.10
C LYS A 46 -4.46 -5.51 -0.33
N THR A 47 -3.48 -4.74 -0.83
CA THR A 47 -3.71 -3.41 -1.39
C THR A 47 -4.55 -3.49 -2.66
N ASP A 48 -4.29 -4.47 -3.52
CA ASP A 48 -5.10 -4.74 -4.71
C ASP A 48 -6.52 -5.17 -4.34
N GLU A 49 -6.69 -6.03 -3.32
CA GLU A 49 -7.99 -6.41 -2.78
C GLU A 49 -8.79 -5.19 -2.29
N TRP A 50 -8.14 -4.26 -1.57
CA TRP A 50 -8.77 -3.03 -1.11
C TRP A 50 -9.06 -2.03 -2.24
N ASN A 51 -8.28 -2.07 -3.32
CA ASN A 51 -8.49 -1.26 -4.52
C ASN A 51 -9.53 -1.84 -5.48
N GLN A 52 -10.00 -3.08 -5.26
CA GLN A 52 -11.15 -3.60 -6.00
C GLN A 52 -12.37 -2.71 -5.69
N PRO A 53 -13.12 -2.28 -6.72
CA PRO A 53 -14.31 -1.47 -6.50
C PRO A 53 -15.32 -2.28 -5.69
N ILE A 54 -15.51 -1.89 -4.42
CA ILE A 54 -16.54 -2.45 -3.55
C ILE A 54 -17.87 -2.33 -4.28
N ASN A 55 -18.48 -3.47 -4.59
CA ASN A 55 -19.81 -3.51 -5.17
C ASN A 55 -20.81 -3.07 -4.08
N ASN A 56 -21.07 -1.76 -4.01
CA ASN A 56 -21.95 -1.08 -3.04
C ASN A 56 -23.43 -1.53 -3.12
N SER A 57 -23.73 -2.60 -3.85
CA SER A 57 -25.02 -3.27 -3.90
C SER A 57 -25.33 -4.04 -2.60
N VAL A 58 -24.31 -4.56 -1.90
CA VAL A 58 -24.53 -5.51 -0.77
C VAL A 58 -24.34 -4.89 0.62
N LEU A 59 -23.64 -3.75 0.74
CA LEU A 59 -23.50 -3.05 2.02
C LEU A 59 -24.27 -1.73 1.99
N LYS A 60 -25.59 -1.81 2.18
CA LYS A 60 -26.33 -0.71 2.78
C LYS A 60 -26.33 -0.94 4.30
N PRO A 61 -25.53 -0.20 5.08
CA PRO A 61 -25.80 -0.12 6.50
C PRO A 61 -27.17 0.56 6.64
N VAL A 62 -28.13 -0.14 7.25
CA VAL A 62 -29.35 0.48 7.78
C VAL A 62 -28.96 1.23 9.06
N VAL A 63 -28.08 2.21 8.93
CA VAL A 63 -27.83 3.20 9.97
C VAL A 63 -27.56 4.50 9.26
N LYS A 64 -28.62 5.29 9.12
CA LYS A 64 -28.54 6.67 8.66
C LYS A 64 -27.72 7.43 9.69
N SER A 65 -26.42 7.61 9.44
CA SER A 65 -25.68 8.64 10.16
C SER A 65 -26.32 9.97 9.77
N ILE A 66 -27.08 10.55 10.69
CA ILE A 66 -27.62 11.90 10.52
C ILE A 66 -26.40 12.82 10.57
N SER A 67 -25.97 13.32 9.42
CA SER A 67 -24.94 14.33 9.33
C SER A 67 -25.42 15.58 10.08
N LYS A 68 -24.58 16.12 10.96
CA LYS A 68 -24.84 17.37 11.72
C LYS A 68 -25.14 18.58 10.80
N SER A 69 -24.82 18.49 9.51
CA SER A 69 -25.14 19.50 8.50
C SER A 69 -26.60 19.47 7.99
N TYR A 70 -27.40 18.46 8.36
CA TYR A 70 -28.81 18.37 7.91
C TYR A 70 -29.78 19.24 8.71
N ILE A 71 -29.33 19.85 9.81
CA ILE A 71 -30.08 20.79 10.64
C ILE A 71 -30.02 22.19 9.99
N SER A 72 -29.99 22.24 8.66
CA SER A 72 -29.73 23.39 7.78
C SER A 72 -30.82 24.43 7.60
N ASN A 73 -32.07 24.02 7.43
CA ASN A 73 -33.06 24.95 6.86
C ASN A 73 -34.51 24.55 7.15
N THR A 74 -34.97 24.71 8.38
CA THR A 74 -36.39 24.90 8.72
C THR A 74 -36.53 25.30 10.19
N ASP A 75 -36.68 26.60 10.47
CA ASP A 75 -36.76 27.12 11.84
C ASP A 75 -37.98 26.60 12.63
N ASN A 76 -39.05 26.18 11.96
CA ASN A 76 -40.16 25.53 12.64
C ASN A 76 -39.78 24.10 13.03
N THR A 77 -39.44 23.25 12.04
CA THR A 77 -39.11 21.83 12.26
C THR A 77 -37.99 21.58 13.26
N ARG A 78 -37.05 22.53 13.40
CA ARG A 78 -35.99 22.44 14.40
C ARG A 78 -36.51 22.59 15.81
N LYS A 79 -37.51 23.44 16.08
CA LYS A 79 -37.98 23.72 17.44
C LYS A 79 -38.59 22.50 18.08
N GLU A 80 -39.53 21.82 17.43
CA GLU A 80 -40.17 20.63 18.01
C GLU A 80 -39.19 19.46 18.13
N ILE A 81 -38.27 19.32 17.17
CA ILE A 81 -37.20 18.29 17.23
C ILE A 81 -36.22 18.58 18.38
N LEU A 82 -35.86 19.85 18.59
CA LEU A 82 -34.90 20.29 19.60
C LEU A 82 -35.51 20.31 21.00
N GLU A 83 -36.81 20.58 21.13
CA GLU A 83 -37.59 20.43 22.36
C GLU A 83 -37.66 18.95 22.79
N PHE A 84 -37.95 18.03 21.86
CA PHE A 84 -37.93 16.60 22.16
C PHE A 84 -36.52 16.11 22.56
N GLN A 85 -35.48 16.60 21.87
CA GLN A 85 -34.09 16.24 22.20
C GLN A 85 -33.65 16.79 23.57
N LYS A 86 -34.04 18.02 23.91
CA LYS A 86 -33.79 18.60 25.24
C LYS A 86 -34.54 17.84 26.33
N PHE A 87 -35.82 17.53 26.10
CA PHE A 87 -36.62 16.74 27.03
C PHE A 87 -35.98 15.39 27.35
N LEU A 88 -35.45 14.69 26.33
CA LEU A 88 -34.70 13.45 26.51
C LEU A 88 -33.41 13.65 27.30
N GLN A 89 -32.68 14.75 27.07
CA GLN A 89 -31.44 15.05 27.76
C GLN A 89 -31.68 15.36 29.25
N ASP A 90 -32.76 16.10 29.55
CA ASP A 90 -33.07 16.56 30.90
C ASP A 90 -33.70 15.46 31.77
N HIS A 91 -34.42 14.50 31.17
CA HIS A 91 -35.17 13.46 31.90
C HIS A 91 -34.55 12.06 31.82
N GLY A 92 -33.25 11.94 31.51
CA GLY A 92 -32.54 10.66 31.57
C GLY A 92 -32.83 9.71 30.40
N GLY A 93 -33.09 10.25 29.21
CA GLY A 93 -33.19 9.51 27.96
C GLY A 93 -34.57 8.93 27.66
N HIS A 94 -34.61 7.91 26.80
CA HIS A 94 -35.87 7.32 26.31
C HIS A 94 -36.64 6.51 27.36
N THR A 95 -36.03 6.23 28.52
CA THR A 95 -36.66 5.47 29.60
C THR A 95 -37.02 6.32 30.81
N GLY A 96 -36.78 7.65 30.78
CA GLY A 96 -37.16 8.53 31.90
C GLY A 96 -36.36 8.29 33.18
N GLY A 97 -35.18 7.65 33.09
CA GLY A 97 -34.40 7.21 34.24
C GLY A 97 -34.83 5.87 34.87
N TRP A 98 -35.83 5.19 34.31
CA TRP A 98 -36.20 3.83 34.72
C TRP A 98 -35.30 2.78 34.05
N SER A 99 -35.17 1.61 34.68
CA SER A 99 -34.50 0.47 34.06
C SER A 99 -35.27 0.04 32.79
N GLU A 100 -34.58 -0.52 31.81
CA GLU A 100 -35.21 -0.95 30.56
C GLU A 100 -36.29 -2.02 30.80
N GLU A 101 -36.06 -2.91 31.77
CA GLU A 101 -37.01 -3.95 32.17
C GLU A 101 -38.28 -3.36 32.79
N ASP A 102 -38.13 -2.41 33.72
CA ASP A 102 -39.24 -1.76 34.39
C ASP A 102 -40.04 -0.87 33.43
N HIS A 103 -39.35 -0.16 32.53
CA HIS A 103 -39.99 0.65 31.50
C HIS A 103 -40.81 -0.21 30.53
N LEU A 104 -40.29 -1.37 30.11
CA LEU A 104 -41.02 -2.30 29.25
C LEU A 104 -42.24 -2.92 29.95
N LEU A 105 -42.14 -3.19 31.25
CA LEU A 105 -43.26 -3.70 32.04
C LEU A 105 -44.35 -2.62 32.21
N PHE A 106 -43.96 -1.38 32.48
CA PHE A 106 -44.85 -0.22 32.51
C PHE A 106 -45.64 -0.06 31.20
N LEU A 107 -44.96 -0.12 30.04
CA LEU A 107 -45.60 -0.04 28.72
C LEU A 107 -46.61 -1.17 28.48
N ARG A 108 -46.27 -2.39 28.89
CA ARG A 108 -47.17 -3.56 28.78
C ARG A 108 -48.41 -3.38 29.64
N LEU A 109 -48.27 -2.90 30.87
CA LEU A 109 -49.39 -2.66 31.78
C LEU A 109 -50.29 -1.55 31.25
N ARG A 110 -49.70 -0.44 30.77
CA ARG A 110 -50.44 0.68 30.17
C ARG A 110 -51.26 0.28 28.95
N ASN A 111 -50.68 -0.52 28.06
CA ASN A 111 -51.40 -1.03 26.87
C ASN A 111 -52.56 -1.97 27.24
N LYS A 112 -52.47 -2.67 28.39
CA LYS A 112 -53.53 -3.55 28.90
C LYS A 112 -54.64 -2.79 29.64
N SER A 113 -54.31 -1.69 30.32
CA SER A 113 -55.26 -0.89 31.09
C SER A 113 -55.70 0.36 30.33
N LYS A 114 -56.89 0.33 29.71
CA LYS A 114 -57.48 1.51 29.05
C LYS A 114 -58.03 2.57 30.03
N GLY A 115 -57.87 2.39 31.35
CA GLY A 115 -58.38 3.31 32.37
C GLY A 115 -57.39 3.57 33.51
N LYS A 116 -57.36 4.81 34.02
CA LYS A 116 -56.40 5.28 35.04
C LYS A 116 -56.49 4.53 36.38
N ILE A 117 -57.68 4.11 36.78
CA ILE A 117 -57.93 3.49 38.10
C ILE A 117 -57.40 2.05 38.14
N THR A 118 -57.58 1.27 37.08
CA THR A 118 -57.05 -0.10 36.98
C THR A 118 -55.55 -0.12 36.74
N PHE A 119 -55.01 0.92 36.11
CA PHE A 119 -53.58 1.07 35.85
C PHE A 119 -52.75 1.23 37.13
N LEU A 120 -53.18 2.11 38.05
CA LEU A 120 -52.45 2.32 39.31
C LEU A 120 -52.46 1.09 40.22
N SER A 121 -53.58 0.35 40.26
CA SER A 121 -53.64 -0.90 41.03
C SER A 121 -52.73 -1.98 40.45
N LEU A 122 -52.65 -2.09 39.12
CA LEU A 122 -51.79 -3.05 38.43
C LEU A 122 -50.30 -2.71 38.58
N LEU A 123 -49.96 -1.43 38.49
CA LEU A 123 -48.58 -0.97 38.70
C LEU A 123 -48.10 -1.25 40.13
N ARG A 124 -48.94 -0.97 41.14
CA ARG A 124 -48.62 -1.26 42.55
C ARG A 124 -48.41 -2.76 42.83
N GLN A 125 -49.11 -3.63 42.09
CA GLN A 125 -48.93 -5.08 42.21
C GLN A 125 -47.62 -5.57 41.60
N HIS A 126 -47.15 -4.93 40.53
CA HIS A 126 -45.95 -5.33 39.78
C HIS A 126 -44.67 -4.64 40.25
N PHE A 127 -44.77 -3.47 40.88
CA PHE A 127 -43.65 -2.73 41.43
C PHE A 127 -43.88 -2.46 42.93
N PRO A 128 -43.60 -3.43 43.82
CA PRO A 128 -43.70 -3.23 45.26
C PRO A 128 -42.63 -2.27 45.81
N ASP A 129 -41.51 -2.15 45.10
CA ASP A 129 -40.34 -1.35 45.51
C ASP A 129 -40.39 0.11 45.04
N ILE A 130 -41.34 0.46 44.17
CA ILE A 130 -41.50 1.81 43.60
C ILE A 130 -42.70 2.49 44.26
N SER A 131 -42.52 3.71 44.75
CA SER A 131 -43.62 4.49 45.35
C SER A 131 -44.71 4.81 44.32
N ALA A 132 -45.97 4.85 44.76
CA ALA A 132 -47.10 5.26 43.92
C ALA A 132 -46.91 6.66 43.32
N ASP A 133 -46.23 7.56 44.04
CA ASP A 133 -45.92 8.91 43.56
C ASP A 133 -44.91 8.88 42.41
N ALA A 134 -43.91 8.00 42.48
CA ALA A 134 -42.92 7.82 41.41
C ALA A 134 -43.55 7.24 40.12
N MET A 135 -44.56 6.37 40.27
CA MET A 135 -45.32 5.84 39.13
C MET A 135 -46.17 6.93 38.45
N LEU A 136 -46.78 7.82 39.23
CA LEU A 136 -47.56 8.94 38.70
C LEU A 136 -46.68 9.95 37.95
N LEU A 137 -45.51 10.28 38.52
CA LEU A 137 -44.52 11.12 37.85
C LEU A 137 -44.05 10.51 36.52
N HIS A 138 -43.85 9.19 36.49
CA HIS A 138 -43.46 8.49 35.26
C HIS A 138 -44.59 8.44 34.22
N GLU A 139 -45.85 8.32 34.65
CA GLU A 139 -47.00 8.42 33.73
C GLU A 139 -47.14 9.84 33.16
N GLU A 140 -46.95 10.88 33.97
CA GLU A 140 -46.95 12.26 33.50
C GLU A 140 -45.81 12.51 32.51
N TRP A 141 -44.60 12.05 32.84
CA TRP A 141 -43.45 12.08 31.93
C TRP A 141 -43.74 11.34 30.62
N TYR A 142 -44.35 10.15 30.68
CA TYR A 142 -44.66 9.35 29.49
C TYR A 142 -45.72 10.03 28.60
N GLN A 143 -46.70 10.71 29.20
CA GLN A 143 -47.68 11.50 28.44
C GLN A 143 -47.01 12.70 27.74
N GLN A 144 -46.10 13.39 28.43
CA GLN A 144 -45.31 14.48 27.84
C GLN A 144 -44.39 13.96 26.72
N TYR A 145 -43.76 12.80 26.93
CA TYR A 145 -42.90 12.13 25.96
C TYR A 145 -43.66 11.78 24.67
N GLU A 146 -44.85 11.18 24.77
CA GLU A 146 -45.66 10.83 23.60
C GLU A 146 -46.16 12.07 22.85
N ASN A 147 -46.56 13.14 23.54
CA ASN A 147 -46.95 14.40 22.91
C ASN A 147 -45.78 15.03 22.12
N LEU A 148 -44.60 15.12 22.73
CA LEU A 148 -43.42 15.67 22.05
C LEU A 148 -42.95 14.80 20.88
N LYS A 149 -43.04 13.48 21.01
CA LYS A 149 -42.74 12.52 19.93
C LYS A 149 -43.75 12.61 18.77
N GLU A 150 -45.02 12.87 19.06
CA GLU A 150 -46.04 13.12 18.05
C GLU A 150 -45.79 14.43 17.32
N LYS A 151 -45.53 15.53 18.05
CA LYS A 151 -45.12 16.82 17.45
C LYS A 151 -43.86 16.70 16.59
N GLN A 152 -42.87 15.93 17.04
CA GLN A 152 -41.67 15.64 16.25
C GLN A 152 -42.02 14.92 14.95
N ARG A 153 -42.92 13.93 15.00
CA ARG A 153 -43.36 13.16 13.83
C ARG A 153 -44.14 14.03 12.84
N GLU A 154 -45.02 14.89 13.34
CA GLU A 154 -45.78 15.86 12.55
C GLU A 154 -44.85 16.86 11.87
N ALA A 155 -43.91 17.46 12.61
CA ALA A 155 -42.91 18.35 12.06
C ALA A 155 -42.10 17.70 10.92
N ILE A 156 -41.65 16.45 11.10
CA ILE A 156 -40.94 15.68 10.07
C ILE A 156 -41.85 15.40 8.85
N LYS A 157 -43.13 15.11 9.07
CA LYS A 157 -44.11 14.85 8.01
C LYS A 157 -44.38 16.12 7.19
N ASP A 158 -44.58 17.25 7.87
CA ASP A 158 -44.79 18.55 7.24
C ASP A 158 -43.56 19.00 6.47
N TRP A 159 -42.37 18.83 7.04
CA TRP A 159 -41.11 19.09 6.33
C TRP A 159 -40.97 18.25 5.05
N LYS A 160 -41.33 16.97 5.10
CA LYS A 160 -41.35 16.11 3.90
C LYS A 160 -42.37 16.61 2.87
N ALA A 161 -43.56 17.01 3.31
CA ALA A 161 -44.59 17.56 2.43
C ALA A 161 -44.13 18.86 1.76
N THR A 162 -43.56 19.81 2.51
CA THR A 162 -42.99 21.06 1.96
C THR A 162 -41.86 20.79 0.98
N LYS A 163 -40.99 19.80 1.26
CA LYS A 163 -39.94 19.36 0.31
C LYS A 163 -40.51 18.83 -1.00
N MET A 164 -41.59 18.05 -0.96
CA MET A 164 -42.23 17.53 -2.18
C MET A 164 -42.94 18.63 -2.98
N VAL A 165 -43.62 19.57 -2.32
CA VAL A 165 -44.28 20.71 -2.97
C VAL A 165 -43.28 21.64 -3.66
N ASN A 166 -42.16 21.96 -2.99
CA ASN A 166 -41.08 22.77 -3.59
C ASN A 166 -40.38 22.07 -4.76
N THR A 167 -40.37 20.73 -4.79
CA THR A 167 -39.82 19.96 -5.92
C THR A 167 -40.75 20.00 -7.14
N CYS A 168 -42.06 20.12 -6.96
CA CYS A 168 -43.03 20.24 -8.05
C CYS A 168 -43.04 21.66 -8.66
N ALA A 169 -42.96 22.70 -7.83
CA ALA A 169 -42.95 24.10 -8.28
C ALA A 169 -41.67 24.51 -9.04
N GLN A 170 -40.53 23.85 -8.83
CA GLN A 170 -39.28 24.13 -9.56
C GLN A 170 -39.19 23.48 -10.96
N THR A 171 -40.21 22.74 -11.40
CA THR A 171 -40.16 22.05 -12.71
C THR A 171 -40.26 22.99 -13.92
N THR A 172 -40.62 24.26 -13.73
CA THR A 172 -40.62 25.27 -14.79
C THR A 172 -39.29 26.01 -14.94
N ASP A 173 -38.49 26.17 -13.88
CA ASP A 173 -37.17 26.85 -13.92
C ASP A 173 -35.96 25.89 -14.09
N ILE A 174 -36.10 24.59 -13.78
CA ILE A 174 -34.96 23.64 -13.85
C ILE A 174 -34.52 23.33 -15.30
N LYS A 175 -35.35 23.60 -16.32
CA LYS A 175 -34.96 23.32 -17.73
C LYS A 175 -33.84 24.24 -18.23
N GLN A 176 -33.66 25.44 -17.68
CA GLN A 176 -32.55 26.32 -18.08
C GLN A 176 -31.25 26.01 -17.31
N LYS A 177 -31.31 25.69 -16.00
CA LYS A 177 -30.11 25.42 -15.18
C LYS A 177 -29.45 24.05 -15.39
N LYS A 178 -30.18 23.09 -15.97
CA LYS A 178 -29.68 21.72 -16.25
C LYS A 178 -28.79 21.64 -17.52
N VAL A 179 -28.79 22.68 -18.35
CA VAL A 179 -27.92 22.75 -19.55
C VAL A 179 -26.51 23.22 -19.14
N GLU A 180 -26.40 24.26 -18.31
CA GLU A 180 -25.09 24.75 -17.80
C GLU A 180 -24.35 23.69 -16.96
N SER A 181 -25.07 22.94 -16.12
CA SER A 181 -24.45 21.87 -15.30
C SER A 181 -23.96 20.66 -16.12
N LYS A 182 -24.43 20.48 -17.36
CA LYS A 182 -23.95 19.41 -18.25
C LYS A 182 -22.71 19.84 -19.03
N GLU A 183 -22.61 21.10 -19.44
CA GLU A 183 -21.41 21.63 -20.09
C GLU A 183 -20.20 21.61 -19.17
N ASP A 184 -20.36 21.96 -17.89
CA ASP A 184 -19.27 21.91 -16.91
C ASP A 184 -18.83 20.48 -16.57
N ALA A 185 -19.76 19.53 -16.60
CA ALA A 185 -19.44 18.12 -16.45
C ALA A 185 -18.66 17.59 -17.67
N GLU A 186 -19.01 18.03 -18.87
CA GLU A 186 -18.34 17.62 -20.11
C GLU A 186 -16.94 18.25 -20.24
N LYS A 187 -16.78 19.52 -19.89
CA LYS A 187 -15.47 20.20 -19.81
C LYS A 187 -14.54 19.53 -18.80
N LYS A 188 -15.06 19.08 -17.65
CA LYS A 188 -14.26 18.31 -16.67
C LYS A 188 -13.84 16.95 -17.20
N LYS A 189 -14.72 16.23 -17.89
CA LYS A 189 -14.37 14.96 -18.56
C LYS A 189 -13.30 15.15 -19.64
N GLN A 190 -13.42 16.19 -20.45
CA GLN A 190 -12.42 16.52 -21.47
C GLN A 190 -11.05 16.82 -20.85
N LYS A 191 -11.00 17.63 -19.78
CA LYS A 191 -9.76 17.88 -19.03
C LYS A 191 -9.14 16.61 -18.44
N ILE A 192 -9.95 15.69 -17.92
CA ILE A 192 -9.46 14.40 -17.41
C ILE A 192 -8.89 13.53 -18.53
N LEU A 193 -9.55 13.51 -19.70
CA LEU A 193 -9.07 12.77 -20.88
C LEU A 193 -7.78 13.36 -21.44
N GLU A 194 -7.67 14.68 -21.53
CA GLU A 194 -6.45 15.37 -21.92
C GLU A 194 -5.31 15.12 -20.92
N TRP A 195 -5.59 15.25 -19.62
CA TRP A 195 -4.63 14.93 -18.57
C TRP A 195 -4.14 13.49 -18.69
N LYS A 196 -5.04 12.53 -18.89
CA LYS A 196 -4.70 11.12 -19.08
C LYS A 196 -3.82 10.89 -20.33
N ARG A 197 -4.12 11.56 -21.45
CA ARG A 197 -3.27 11.52 -22.66
C ARG A 197 -1.89 12.11 -22.43
N THR A 198 -1.80 13.27 -21.76
CA THR A 198 -0.51 13.91 -21.47
C THR A 198 0.35 13.05 -20.55
N LEU A 199 -0.25 12.41 -19.55
CA LEU A 199 0.44 11.49 -18.65
C LEU A 199 0.98 10.26 -19.39
N GLN A 200 0.17 9.71 -20.29
CA GLN A 200 0.54 8.54 -21.08
C GLN A 200 1.67 8.86 -22.07
N LEU A 201 1.59 10.00 -22.75
CA LEU A 201 2.67 10.48 -23.64
C LEU A 201 3.96 10.73 -22.86
N LYS A 202 3.88 11.30 -21.64
CA LYS A 202 5.04 11.51 -20.77
C LYS A 202 5.69 10.18 -20.38
N LYS A 203 4.89 9.19 -19.99
CA LYS A 203 5.38 7.84 -19.65
C LYS A 203 6.03 7.14 -20.84
N GLU A 204 5.45 7.27 -22.04
CA GLU A 204 6.04 6.73 -23.27
C GLU A 204 7.36 7.42 -23.62
N LEU A 205 7.46 8.73 -23.44
CA LEU A 205 8.69 9.49 -23.66
C LEU A 205 9.79 9.09 -22.66
N GLU A 206 9.45 8.93 -21.38
CA GLU A 206 10.37 8.45 -20.35
C GLU A 206 10.84 7.02 -20.64
N ASN A 207 9.93 6.12 -21.01
CA ASN A 207 10.27 4.76 -21.41
C ASN A 207 11.19 4.75 -22.64
N LYS A 208 10.90 5.58 -23.64
CA LYS A 208 11.74 5.70 -24.85
C LYS A 208 13.14 6.21 -24.51
N LYS A 209 13.24 7.27 -23.70
CA LYS A 209 14.53 7.79 -23.22
C LYS A 209 15.32 6.74 -22.44
N HIS A 210 14.65 6.04 -21.53
CA HIS A 210 15.26 4.97 -20.76
C HIS A 210 15.79 3.85 -21.66
N TRP A 211 15.02 3.47 -22.68
CA TRP A 211 15.42 2.45 -23.65
C TRP A 211 16.62 2.90 -24.50
N GLU A 212 16.61 4.16 -24.98
CA GLU A 212 17.73 4.77 -25.71
C GLU A 212 19.01 4.85 -24.86
N GLU A 213 18.89 5.22 -23.58
CA GLU A 213 20.01 5.27 -22.64
C GLU A 213 20.56 3.87 -22.37
N LYS A 214 19.69 2.87 -22.22
CA LYS A 214 20.07 1.46 -22.05
C LYS A 214 20.83 0.92 -23.28
N GLN A 215 20.38 1.26 -24.48
CA GLN A 215 21.11 0.90 -25.71
C GLN A 215 22.49 1.54 -25.76
N LYS A 216 22.59 2.83 -25.42
CA LYS A 216 23.85 3.57 -25.41
C LYS A 216 24.83 3.02 -24.38
N GLU A 217 24.35 2.61 -23.22
CA GLU A 217 25.13 1.91 -22.20
C GLU A 217 25.68 0.59 -22.72
N LEU A 218 24.83 -0.22 -23.36
CA LEU A 218 25.25 -1.50 -23.94
C LEU A 218 26.30 -1.32 -25.06
N GLU A 219 26.16 -0.29 -25.89
CA GLU A 219 27.13 0.03 -26.94
C GLU A 219 28.48 0.47 -26.33
N ARG A 220 28.46 1.30 -25.28
CA ARG A 220 29.68 1.70 -24.55
C ARG A 220 30.37 0.50 -23.91
N GLU A 221 29.60 -0.43 -23.35
CA GLU A 221 30.13 -1.64 -22.73
C GLU A 221 30.76 -2.57 -23.78
N LYS A 222 30.11 -2.75 -24.94
CA LYS A 222 30.70 -3.48 -26.07
C LYS A 222 32.02 -2.86 -26.54
N LYS A 223 32.06 -1.54 -26.73
CA LYS A 223 33.29 -0.82 -27.10
C LYS A 223 34.40 -0.98 -26.06
N ARG A 224 34.05 -0.95 -24.76
CA ARG A 224 35.01 -1.19 -23.67
C ARG A 224 35.60 -2.60 -23.75
N ARG A 225 34.77 -3.61 -23.99
CA ARG A 225 35.22 -5.01 -24.13
C ARG A 225 36.11 -5.18 -25.35
N GLU A 226 35.73 -4.63 -26.49
CA GLU A 226 36.53 -4.70 -27.73
C GLU A 226 37.92 -4.05 -27.53
N ILE A 227 37.98 -2.87 -26.90
CA ILE A 227 39.26 -2.23 -26.56
C ILE A 227 40.09 -3.09 -25.60
N GLN A 228 39.44 -3.74 -24.62
CA GLN A 228 40.13 -4.62 -23.68
C GLN A 228 40.67 -5.88 -24.36
N GLU A 229 39.91 -6.46 -25.28
CA GLU A 229 40.34 -7.61 -26.09
C GLU A 229 41.51 -7.25 -27.00
N LEU A 230 41.46 -6.10 -27.69
CA LEU A 230 42.57 -5.61 -28.50
C LEU A 230 43.85 -5.41 -27.68
N LYS A 231 43.74 -4.77 -26.51
CA LYS A 231 44.88 -4.61 -25.58
C LYS A 231 45.43 -5.95 -25.11
N LYS A 232 44.56 -6.91 -24.81
CA LYS A 232 44.97 -8.25 -24.39
C LYS A 232 45.68 -8.99 -25.53
N ALA A 233 45.14 -8.93 -26.75
CA ALA A 233 45.76 -9.53 -27.93
C ALA A 233 47.14 -8.91 -28.21
N GLU A 234 47.30 -7.60 -28.06
CA GLU A 234 48.59 -6.93 -28.24
C GLU A 234 49.64 -7.36 -27.20
N VAL A 235 49.23 -7.51 -25.93
CA VAL A 235 50.10 -8.05 -24.89
C VAL A 235 50.51 -9.50 -25.17
N GLU A 236 49.58 -10.34 -25.61
CA GLU A 236 49.90 -11.73 -25.98
C GLU A 236 50.85 -11.81 -27.18
N ARG A 237 50.63 -10.98 -28.21
CA ARG A 237 51.56 -10.87 -29.35
C ARG A 237 52.96 -10.47 -28.89
N TYR A 238 53.07 -9.48 -28.00
CA TYR A 238 54.37 -9.07 -27.47
C TYR A 238 55.08 -10.18 -26.70
N LYS A 239 54.34 -10.99 -25.92
CA LYS A 239 54.90 -12.15 -25.21
C LYS A 239 55.39 -13.22 -26.19
N GLU A 240 54.62 -13.51 -27.22
CA GLU A 240 54.99 -14.48 -28.26
C GLU A 240 56.23 -14.03 -29.04
N ASP A 241 56.28 -12.77 -29.46
CA ASP A 241 57.45 -12.18 -30.11
C ASP A 241 58.70 -12.25 -29.23
N LYS A 242 58.55 -12.00 -27.91
CA LYS A 242 59.66 -12.14 -26.95
C LYS A 242 60.14 -13.57 -26.79
N LEU A 243 59.23 -14.53 -26.76
CA LEU A 243 59.56 -15.95 -26.68
C LEU A 243 60.26 -16.43 -27.96
N ASN A 244 59.74 -16.01 -29.12
CA ASN A 244 60.33 -16.29 -30.42
C ASN A 244 61.73 -15.69 -30.53
N GLU A 245 61.94 -14.44 -30.09
CA GLU A 245 63.27 -13.80 -30.07
C GLU A 245 64.28 -14.61 -29.24
N GLN A 246 63.86 -15.09 -28.05
CA GLN A 246 64.70 -15.95 -27.20
C GLN A 246 64.99 -17.30 -27.88
N HIS A 247 63.98 -17.92 -28.46
CA HIS A 247 64.12 -19.19 -29.18
C HIS A 247 65.05 -19.06 -30.38
N THR A 248 64.89 -18.03 -31.21
CA THR A 248 65.77 -17.75 -32.35
C THR A 248 67.21 -17.52 -31.90
N LYS A 249 67.43 -16.77 -30.82
CA LYS A 249 68.78 -16.59 -30.25
C LYS A 249 69.39 -17.92 -29.80
N MET A 250 68.61 -18.80 -29.18
CA MET A 250 69.06 -20.13 -28.75
C MET A 250 69.44 -21.00 -29.96
N VAL A 251 68.58 -21.06 -30.98
CA VAL A 251 68.84 -21.83 -32.21
C VAL A 251 70.09 -21.31 -32.92
N LEU A 252 70.24 -19.99 -33.08
CA LEU A 252 71.43 -19.40 -33.68
C LEU A 252 72.71 -19.74 -32.91
N LYS A 253 72.65 -19.78 -31.57
CA LYS A 253 73.80 -20.18 -30.74
C LYS A 253 74.15 -21.65 -30.97
N GLN A 254 73.16 -22.55 -30.96
CA GLN A 254 73.36 -23.98 -31.23
C GLN A 254 73.93 -24.22 -32.64
N MET A 255 73.45 -23.50 -33.65
CA MET A 255 73.97 -23.60 -35.02
C MET A 255 75.45 -23.18 -35.10
N LYS A 256 75.84 -22.09 -34.42
CA LYS A 256 77.24 -21.66 -34.34
C LYS A 256 78.12 -22.71 -33.65
N GLU A 257 77.66 -23.26 -32.53
CA GLU A 257 78.39 -24.31 -31.80
C GLU A 257 78.59 -25.57 -32.66
N LEU A 258 77.55 -25.99 -33.41
CA LEU A 258 77.65 -27.12 -34.34
C LEU A 258 78.65 -26.83 -35.48
N GLN A 259 78.61 -25.62 -36.04
CA GLN A 259 79.53 -25.22 -37.10
C GLN A 259 80.99 -25.18 -36.61
N GLU A 260 81.24 -24.66 -35.40
CA GLU A 260 82.57 -24.69 -34.78
C GLU A 260 83.04 -26.13 -34.53
N LEU A 261 82.15 -27.01 -34.07
CA LEU A 261 82.48 -28.42 -33.85
C LEU A 261 82.84 -29.12 -35.16
N GLU A 262 82.07 -28.88 -36.22
CA GLU A 262 82.35 -29.41 -37.56
C GLU A 262 83.69 -28.89 -38.10
N GLN A 263 83.99 -27.59 -37.93
CA GLN A 263 85.27 -27.02 -38.32
C GLN A 263 86.44 -27.64 -37.54
N ARG A 264 86.31 -27.81 -36.22
CA ARG A 264 87.33 -28.48 -35.40
C ARG A 264 87.52 -29.94 -35.80
N ALA A 265 86.43 -30.67 -36.06
CA ALA A 265 86.49 -32.05 -36.52
C ALA A 265 87.16 -32.15 -37.90
N ALA A 266 86.86 -31.24 -38.83
CA ALA A 266 87.51 -31.16 -40.12
C ALA A 266 89.02 -30.88 -40.00
N GLN A 267 89.41 -29.94 -39.13
CA GLN A 267 90.82 -29.64 -38.84
C GLN A 267 91.55 -30.82 -38.18
N ALA A 268 90.92 -31.53 -37.24
CA ALA A 268 91.49 -32.72 -36.65
C ALA A 268 91.69 -33.84 -37.70
N ASN A 269 90.71 -34.02 -38.59
CA ASN A 269 90.78 -34.99 -39.68
C ASN A 269 91.86 -34.66 -40.71
N THR A 270 92.12 -33.37 -41.02
CA THR A 270 93.23 -32.99 -41.90
C THR A 270 94.59 -33.23 -41.25
N LEU A 271 94.73 -32.93 -39.95
CA LEU A 271 95.96 -33.24 -39.20
C LEU A 271 96.23 -34.74 -39.18
N LEU A 272 95.23 -35.58 -38.91
CA LEU A 272 95.37 -37.04 -38.91
C LEU A 272 95.78 -37.62 -40.28
N LYS A 273 95.36 -36.99 -41.39
CA LYS A 273 95.79 -37.39 -42.74
C LYS A 273 97.23 -36.99 -43.07
N GLY A 274 97.79 -35.98 -42.41
CA GLY A 274 99.19 -35.54 -42.58
C GLY A 274 100.23 -36.42 -41.86
N PHE A 275 99.79 -37.32 -40.98
CA PHE A 275 100.65 -38.23 -40.20
C PHE A 275 100.60 -39.70 -40.69
N ARG A 276 99.98 -39.99 -41.84
CA ARG A 276 100.01 -41.32 -42.48
C ARG A 276 100.87 -41.32 -43.73
#